data_AF-A0AAE2CT06-F1
#
_entry.id   AF-A0AAE2CT06-F1
#
_cell.length_a   1.000
_cell.length_b   1.000
_cell.length_c   1.000
_cell.angle_alpha   90.00
_cell.angle_beta   90.00
_cell.angle_gamma   90.00
#
_symmetry.space_group_name_H-M   'P 1'
#
loop_
_entity.id
_entity.type
_entity.pdbx_description
1 polymer ?
#
loop_
_entity_poly.entity_id
_entity_poly.type
_entity_poly.pdbx_seq_one_letter_code
_entity_poly.pdbx_strand_id
1 'polypeptide(L)'
;MDENLGLPKGFIKNVFDGGEDNAAFFGTKVNHYPPCPHTDAGGVVLLFQDDEVKGLQMLKDGVWTDVQPLKNAIVINIGDHIEVLSNGRYTSILHQVVPQTDGQRRSIHYSKQP
;
A
#
# COMPACT_ATOMS: atom_id res chain seq x y z
N MET A 1 12.21 -1.59 -7.32
CA MET A 1 11.32 -2.52 -8.05
C MET A 1 11.88 -2.83 -9.44
N ASP A 2 12.29 -1.82 -10.24
CA ASP A 2 12.85 -2.03 -11.58
C ASP A 2 13.93 -3.12 -11.65
N GLU A 3 14.98 -3.03 -10.83
CA GLU A 3 16.10 -3.99 -10.80
C GLU A 3 15.64 -5.43 -10.57
N ASN A 4 14.78 -5.65 -9.57
CA ASN A 4 14.23 -6.98 -9.25
C ASN A 4 13.35 -7.55 -10.37
N LEU A 5 12.74 -6.69 -11.19
CA LEU A 5 11.93 -7.09 -12.33
C LEU A 5 12.74 -7.21 -13.64
N GLY A 6 14.03 -6.83 -13.62
CA GLY A 6 14.88 -6.78 -14.81
C GLY A 6 14.51 -5.64 -15.76
N LEU A 7 13.88 -4.58 -15.26
CA LEU A 7 13.48 -3.41 -16.05
C LEU A 7 14.60 -2.37 -16.10
N PRO A 8 14.64 -1.53 -17.16
CA PRO A 8 15.52 -0.37 -17.19
C PRO A 8 15.30 0.54 -15.98
N LYS A 9 16.38 1.09 -15.42
CA LYS A 9 16.31 1.99 -14.28
C LYS A 9 15.40 3.19 -14.58
N GLY A 10 14.43 3.44 -13.72
CA GLY A 10 13.49 4.55 -13.84
C GLY A 10 12.24 4.21 -14.66
N PHE A 11 12.10 2.97 -15.16
CA PHE A 11 10.95 2.55 -15.95
C PHE A 11 9.63 2.77 -15.21
N ILE A 12 9.48 2.21 -13.99
CA ILE A 12 8.25 2.39 -13.21
C ILE A 12 8.00 3.86 -12.90
N LYS A 13 9.04 4.64 -12.56
CA LYS A 13 8.89 6.08 -12.30
C LYS A 13 8.29 6.79 -13.53
N ASN A 14 8.84 6.54 -14.71
CA ASN A 14 8.43 7.21 -15.95
C ASN A 14 7.00 6.84 -16.35
N VAL A 15 6.59 5.58 -16.14
CA VAL A 15 5.21 5.14 -16.38
C VAL A 15 4.24 5.88 -15.45
N PHE A 16 4.59 6.05 -14.17
CA PHE A 16 3.77 6.77 -13.19
C PHE A 16 3.80 8.28 -13.35
N ASP A 17 4.78 8.83 -14.06
CA ASP A 17 4.88 10.27 -14.32
C ASP A 17 4.22 10.64 -15.65
N GLY A 18 3.41 9.76 -16.26
CA GLY A 18 2.49 10.10 -17.35
C GLY A 18 3.06 10.69 -18.65
N GLY A 19 4.39 10.85 -18.77
CA GLY A 19 5.04 11.59 -19.86
C GLY A 19 5.09 13.11 -19.61
N GLU A 20 5.49 13.91 -20.60
CA GLU A 20 5.70 15.37 -20.44
C GLU A 20 4.43 16.16 -20.05
N ASP A 21 3.24 15.59 -20.23
CA ASP A 21 1.95 16.29 -20.11
C ASP A 21 1.09 15.88 -18.88
N ASN A 22 1.51 14.89 -18.08
CA ASN A 22 0.74 14.43 -16.92
C ASN A 22 1.63 14.36 -15.67
N ALA A 23 1.25 15.08 -14.61
CA ALA A 23 1.95 14.98 -13.34
C ALA A 23 1.38 13.81 -12.52
N ALA A 24 2.26 12.93 -12.05
CA ALA A 24 1.88 11.87 -11.11
C ALA A 24 1.12 12.45 -9.91
N PHE A 25 0.04 11.79 -9.52
CA PHE A 25 -0.71 12.18 -8.32
C PHE A 25 -0.10 11.56 -7.07
N PHE A 26 0.20 12.41 -6.09
CA PHE A 26 0.58 11.99 -4.75
C PHE A 26 -0.49 12.41 -3.75
N GLY A 27 -1.14 11.42 -3.14
CA GLY A 27 -2.22 11.63 -2.18
C GLY A 27 -1.82 11.20 -0.77
N THR A 28 -2.31 11.92 0.22
CA THR A 28 -2.27 11.47 1.62
C THR A 28 -3.69 11.23 2.12
N LYS A 29 -3.97 10.00 2.56
CA LYS A 29 -5.24 9.62 3.17
C LYS A 29 -5.03 9.48 4.68
N VAL A 30 -5.70 10.34 5.45
CA VAL A 30 -5.74 10.26 6.91
C VAL A 30 -7.05 9.59 7.29
N ASN A 31 -6.98 8.48 8.02
CA ASN A 31 -8.15 7.64 8.26
C ASN A 31 -8.47 7.45 9.74
N HIS A 32 -9.77 7.35 10.02
CA HIS A 32 -10.37 6.92 11.28
C HIS A 32 -11.55 6.00 10.90
N TYR A 33 -11.40 4.68 11.07
CA TYR A 33 -12.18 3.67 10.34
C TYR A 33 -13.26 2.96 11.18
N PRO A 34 -14.30 2.46 10.49
CA PRO A 34 -14.66 1.04 10.50
C PRO A 34 -14.31 0.33 9.15
N PRO A 35 -14.19 -1.02 9.10
CA PRO A 35 -13.54 -1.76 8.00
C PRO A 35 -14.38 -2.02 6.75
N CYS A 36 -13.71 -2.04 5.59
CA CYS A 36 -14.07 -2.87 4.44
C CYS A 36 -12.80 -3.44 3.77
N PRO A 37 -12.74 -4.74 3.45
CA PRO A 37 -11.64 -5.33 2.66
C PRO A 37 -11.50 -4.66 1.28
N HIS A 38 -10.27 -4.29 0.91
CA HIS A 38 -9.98 -3.73 -0.42
C HIS A 38 -8.54 -4.01 -0.86
N THR A 39 -8.26 -3.80 -2.14
CA THR A 39 -6.92 -3.59 -2.68
C THR A 39 -6.69 -2.09 -2.89
N ASP A 40 -5.43 -1.67 -3.02
CA ASP A 40 -5.11 -0.29 -3.35
C ASP A 40 -5.01 -0.12 -4.86
N ALA A 41 -5.84 0.71 -5.47
CA ALA A 41 -5.80 0.94 -6.92
C ALA A 41 -4.47 1.57 -7.42
N GLY A 42 -3.69 2.18 -6.53
CA GLY A 42 -2.48 2.93 -6.86
C GLY A 42 -1.24 2.08 -7.18
N GLY A 43 -0.06 2.69 -7.05
CA GLY A 43 1.21 2.02 -7.29
C GLY A 43 1.85 1.46 -6.04
N VAL A 44 2.49 2.36 -5.28
CA VAL A 44 3.17 2.01 -4.03
C VAL A 44 2.56 2.83 -2.91
N VAL A 45 2.29 2.14 -1.82
CA VAL A 45 1.76 2.72 -0.60
C VAL A 45 2.83 2.71 0.47
N LEU A 46 2.99 3.84 1.14
CA LEU A 46 3.80 4.04 2.33
C LEU A 46 2.85 4.34 3.48
N LEU A 47 2.67 3.39 4.38
CA LEU A 47 1.76 3.48 5.50
C LEU A 47 2.55 3.64 6.80
N PHE A 48 2.40 4.82 7.42
CA PHE A 48 2.80 5.05 8.79
C PHE A 48 1.60 4.78 9.69
N GLN A 49 1.64 3.67 10.42
CA GLN A 49 0.57 3.26 11.32
C GLN A 49 0.99 3.36 12.78
N ASP A 50 0.00 3.36 13.67
CA ASP A 50 0.18 3.24 15.11
C ASP A 50 1.14 2.10 15.47
N ASP A 51 2.04 2.34 16.42
CA ASP A 51 3.08 1.38 16.83
C ASP A 51 2.65 0.48 18.00
N GLU A 52 1.47 0.73 18.60
CA GLU A 52 0.91 -0.06 19.69
C GLU A 52 -0.44 -0.69 19.33
N VAL A 53 -1.33 0.08 18.68
CA VAL A 53 -2.70 -0.36 18.39
C VAL A 53 -2.77 -1.14 17.07
N LYS A 54 -3.10 -2.44 17.18
CA LYS A 54 -3.29 -3.36 16.05
C LYS A 54 -4.52 -3.00 15.21
N GLY A 55 -4.65 -3.67 14.06
CA GLY A 55 -5.91 -3.66 13.30
C GLY A 55 -5.72 -3.93 11.81
N LEU A 56 -4.57 -3.59 11.24
CA LEU A 56 -4.29 -3.88 9.84
C LEU A 56 -4.08 -5.39 9.64
N GLN A 57 -4.84 -5.97 8.72
CA GLN A 57 -4.73 -7.36 8.30
C GLN A 57 -4.57 -7.46 6.79
N MET A 58 -3.79 -8.44 6.34
CA MET A 58 -3.67 -8.81 4.94
C MET A 58 -4.16 -10.24 4.73
N LEU A 59 -4.80 -10.52 3.60
CA LEU A 59 -5.23 -11.87 3.24
C LEU A 59 -4.10 -12.60 2.54
N LYS A 60 -3.52 -13.59 3.21
CA LYS A 60 -2.44 -14.42 2.66
C LYS A 60 -2.86 -15.89 2.71
N ASP A 61 -2.77 -16.59 1.59
CA ASP A 61 -3.11 -18.02 1.49
C ASP A 61 -4.53 -18.35 2.02
N GLY A 62 -5.48 -17.43 1.82
CA GLY A 62 -6.86 -17.54 2.31
C GLY A 62 -7.04 -17.21 3.80
N VAL A 63 -5.97 -16.80 4.50
CA VAL A 63 -5.98 -16.51 5.94
C VAL A 63 -5.66 -15.04 6.19
N TRP A 64 -6.52 -14.37 6.97
CA TRP A 64 -6.26 -13.02 7.46
C TRP A 64 -5.10 -13.04 8.46
N THR A 65 -4.03 -12.32 8.14
CA THR A 65 -2.81 -12.22 8.95
C THR A 65 -2.60 -10.78 9.39
N ASP A 66 -2.39 -10.57 10.69
CA ASP A 66 -2.11 -9.25 11.24
C ASP A 66 -0.75 -8.71 10.76
N VAL A 67 -0.74 -7.46 10.32
CA VAL A 67 0.49 -6.70 10.15
C VAL A 67 0.85 -6.10 11.51
N GLN A 68 1.84 -6.68 12.18
CA GLN A 68 2.20 -6.27 13.54
C GLN A 68 2.65 -4.81 13.58
N PRO A 69 2.12 -4.01 14.52
CA PRO A 69 2.67 -2.68 14.84
C PRO A 69 4.16 -2.79 15.17
N LEU A 70 4.96 -1.89 14.60
CA LEU A 70 6.39 -1.82 14.85
C LEU A 70 6.82 -0.36 14.95
N LYS A 71 7.45 -0.03 16.06
CA LYS A 71 7.96 1.31 16.34
C LYS A 71 8.96 1.75 15.27
N ASN A 72 8.80 2.99 14.80
CA ASN A 72 9.64 3.62 13.77
C ASN A 72 9.68 2.85 12.43
N ALA A 73 8.63 2.09 12.10
CA ALA A 73 8.54 1.36 10.84
C ALA A 73 7.50 1.99 9.89
N ILE A 74 7.73 1.77 8.59
CA ILE A 74 6.77 2.06 7.53
C ILE A 74 6.34 0.72 6.94
N VAL A 75 5.04 0.50 6.86
CA VAL A 75 4.48 -0.62 6.10
C VAL A 75 4.45 -0.22 4.64
N ILE A 76 5.01 -1.08 3.79
CA ILE A 76 5.00 -0.89 2.34
C ILE A 76 4.09 -1.95 1.75
N ASN A 77 3.11 -1.53 0.96
CA ASN A 77 2.35 -2.43 0.10
C ASN A 77 2.31 -1.89 -1.33
N ILE A 78 2.01 -2.80 -2.24
CA ILE A 78 1.85 -2.52 -3.66
C ILE A 78 0.37 -2.51 -3.98
N GLY A 79 0.00 -1.66 -4.93
CA GLY A 79 -1.34 -1.57 -5.48
C GLY A 79 -1.43 -2.18 -6.88
N ASP A 80 -2.64 -2.14 -7.41
CA ASP A 80 -3.07 -2.82 -8.63
C ASP A 80 -2.24 -2.40 -9.85
N HIS A 81 -1.78 -1.15 -9.92
CA HIS A 81 -0.94 -0.69 -11.03
C HIS A 81 0.45 -1.36 -11.06
N ILE A 82 1.06 -1.63 -9.91
CA ILE A 82 2.34 -2.36 -9.86
C ILE A 82 2.12 -3.83 -10.22
N GLU A 83 0.97 -4.40 -9.84
CA GLU A 83 0.63 -5.76 -10.24
C GLU A 83 0.56 -5.90 -11.76
N VAL A 84 -0.16 -5.00 -12.41
CA VAL A 84 -0.25 -4.94 -13.89
C VAL A 84 1.14 -4.77 -14.51
N LEU A 85 1.94 -3.80 -14.03
CA LEU A 85 3.27 -3.53 -14.61
C LEU A 85 4.28 -4.67 -14.40
N SER A 86 4.13 -5.42 -13.32
CA SER A 86 4.96 -6.59 -13.05
C SER A 86 4.48 -7.86 -13.77
N ASN A 87 3.37 -7.78 -14.50
CA ASN A 87 2.68 -8.93 -15.10
C ASN A 87 2.37 -10.01 -14.06
N GLY A 88 1.85 -9.60 -12.90
CA GLY A 88 1.44 -10.49 -11.81
C GLY A 88 2.57 -11.06 -10.94
N ARG A 89 3.85 -10.70 -11.19
CA ARG A 89 4.96 -11.11 -10.31
C ARG A 89 4.85 -10.52 -8.90
N TYR A 90 4.29 -9.33 -8.81
CA TYR A 90 3.99 -8.62 -7.58
C TYR A 90 2.48 -8.50 -7.47
N THR A 91 1.86 -9.02 -6.41
CA THR A 91 0.41 -9.08 -6.27
C THR A 91 -0.11 -8.06 -5.28
N SER A 92 -1.12 -7.28 -5.67
CA SER A 92 -1.88 -6.39 -4.81
C SER A 92 -2.76 -7.23 -3.87
N ILE A 93 -2.41 -7.23 -2.59
CA ILE A 93 -3.05 -8.11 -1.61
C ILE A 93 -4.26 -7.40 -0.98
N LEU A 94 -5.37 -8.15 -0.87
CA LEU A 94 -6.53 -7.74 -0.09
C LEU A 94 -6.13 -7.44 1.36
N HIS A 95 -6.50 -6.28 1.85
CA HIS A 95 -6.24 -5.87 3.21
C HIS A 95 -7.46 -5.19 3.85
N GLN A 96 -7.54 -5.23 5.18
CA GLN A 96 -8.63 -4.65 5.95
C GLN A 96 -8.11 -4.07 7.28
N VAL A 97 -8.93 -3.23 7.93
CA VAL A 97 -8.61 -2.66 9.25
C VAL A 97 -9.68 -3.05 10.26
N VAL A 98 -9.40 -4.04 11.11
CA VAL A 98 -10.32 -4.51 12.14
C VAL A 98 -10.29 -3.58 13.36
N PRO A 99 -11.44 -3.04 13.81
CA PRO A 99 -11.51 -2.15 14.97
C PRO A 99 -11.16 -2.92 16.24
N GLN A 100 -10.46 -2.24 17.15
CA GLN A 100 -10.12 -2.76 18.48
C GLN A 100 -11.05 -2.14 19.52
N THR A 101 -11.36 -2.88 20.60
CA THR A 101 -12.23 -2.40 21.68
C THR A 101 -11.52 -1.48 22.67
N ASP A 102 -10.19 -1.50 22.70
CA ASP A 102 -9.34 -0.88 23.73
C ASP A 102 -8.30 0.10 23.18
N GLY A 103 -8.50 0.64 21.97
CA GLY A 103 -7.57 1.62 21.40
C GLY A 103 -8.09 2.29 20.13
N GLN A 104 -7.61 3.51 19.87
CA GLN A 104 -7.90 4.25 18.64
C GLN A 104 -6.70 4.18 17.69
N ARG A 105 -6.77 3.30 16.68
CA ARG A 105 -5.72 3.18 15.66
C ARG A 105 -5.69 4.42 14.77
N ARG A 106 -4.52 5.05 14.64
CA ARG A 106 -4.26 6.11 13.66
C ARG A 106 -3.34 5.62 12.55
N SER A 107 -3.51 6.17 11.35
CA SER A 107 -2.59 5.89 10.25
C SER A 107 -2.59 6.99 9.20
N ILE A 108 -1.40 7.23 8.64
CA ILE A 108 -1.15 8.12 7.51
C ILE A 108 -0.76 7.23 6.33
N HIS A 109 -1.59 7.21 5.30
CA HIS A 109 -1.35 6.48 4.07
C HIS A 109 -0.88 7.48 3.01
N TYR A 110 0.31 7.29 2.48
CA TYR A 110 0.82 8.02 1.32
C TYR A 110 0.89 7.10 0.11
N SER A 111 0.34 7.52 -1.04
CA SER A 111 0.40 6.72 -2.27
C SER A 111 0.71 7.55 -3.51
N LYS A 112 1.45 6.92 -4.42
CA LYS A 112 1.67 7.43 -5.79
C LYS A 112 0.75 6.71 -6.76
N GLN A 113 0.08 7.48 -7.60
CA GLN A 113 -0.76 6.98 -8.69
C GLN A 113 -0.27 7.60 -10.02
N PRO A 114 -0.37 6.88 -11.15
CA PRO A 114 -0.11 7.44 -12.48
C PRO A 114 -0.99 8.64 -12.78
#